data_AF-A0A352PYL9-F1
#
_entry.id   AF-A0A352PYL9-F1
#
_cell.length_a   1.000
_cell.length_b   1.000
_cell.length_c   1.000
_cell.angle_alpha   90.00
_cell.angle_beta   90.00
_cell.angle_gamma   90.00
#
_symmetry.space_group_name_H-M   'P 1'
#
loop_
_entity.id
_entity.type
_entity.pdbx_description
1 polymer ?
#
loop_
_entity_poly.entity_id
_entity_poly.type
_entity_poly.pdbx_seq_one_letter_code
_entity_poly.pdbx_strand_id
1 'polypeptide(L)'
;APDAAGASVAGAEILDLRAGTYLQLMGGSFPGLPDTEDEAREIKSILGAPDASQPLQLKEAASRSNVLRFNRENKLNQYRYLVFACHGILPGEVDFVTQPALVLSHPDPSTQQGGFLTMADVLGLQLNADLVTLSACNTGRGKLQRGEGVIGLTRAFMFAGTRAITVTLWSVESKSAKTLTTGLYHNLKSGKNLAESLRAAKLRMIHREAGEYYDHPFFWAPLVMMGDVS
;
A
#
# COMPACT_ATOMS: atom_id res chain seq x y z
N ALA A 1 39.05 -15.99 39.00
CA ALA A 1 37.86 -15.27 38.57
C ALA A 1 38.30 -14.04 37.77
N PRO A 2 37.90 -13.95 36.50
CA PRO A 2 37.65 -12.67 35.84
C PRO A 2 36.18 -12.53 35.45
N ASP A 3 35.78 -11.27 35.31
CA ASP A 3 34.43 -10.73 35.46
C ASP A 3 33.40 -11.13 34.40
N ALA A 4 32.20 -11.42 34.88
CA ALA A 4 30.96 -11.59 34.13
C ALA A 4 30.26 -10.23 33.92
N ALA A 5 30.87 -9.30 33.18
CA ALA A 5 30.30 -7.97 32.92
C ALA A 5 30.36 -7.53 31.45
N GLY A 6 30.47 -8.46 30.50
CA GLY A 6 30.60 -8.15 29.06
C GLY A 6 29.37 -8.44 28.19
N ALA A 7 28.25 -8.90 28.76
CA ALA A 7 27.17 -9.54 27.99
C ALA A 7 25.79 -8.87 28.07
N SER A 8 25.66 -7.62 28.53
CA SER A 8 24.33 -6.97 28.68
C SER A 8 24.12 -5.67 27.91
N VAL A 9 25.12 -5.10 27.25
CA VAL A 9 24.98 -3.78 26.60
C VAL A 9 24.55 -3.88 25.13
N ALA A 10 24.87 -4.96 24.42
CA ALA A 10 24.56 -5.12 23.00
C ALA A 10 23.08 -5.47 22.69
N GLY A 11 22.32 -5.93 23.69
CA GLY A 11 20.91 -6.31 23.51
C GLY A 11 19.94 -5.13 23.58
N ALA A 12 20.26 -4.09 24.36
CA ALA A 12 19.42 -2.92 24.55
C ALA A 12 19.48 -1.95 23.36
N GLU A 13 20.67 -1.72 22.78
CA GLU A 13 20.85 -0.84 21.61
C GLU A 13 20.15 -1.37 20.34
N ILE A 14 20.05 -2.70 20.18
CA ILE A 14 19.36 -3.31 19.03
C ILE A 14 17.82 -3.21 19.19
N LEU A 15 17.32 -3.13 20.42
CA LEU A 15 15.89 -2.92 20.71
C LEU A 15 15.51 -1.44 20.64
N ASP A 16 16.37 -0.52 21.06
CA ASP A 16 16.16 0.94 20.89
C ASP A 16 16.14 1.36 19.40
N LEU A 17 16.88 0.65 18.54
CA LEU A 17 16.80 0.80 17.09
C LEU A 17 15.45 0.34 16.49
N ARG A 18 14.60 -0.37 17.24
CA ARG A 18 13.30 -0.88 16.76
C ARG A 18 12.11 0.01 17.12
N ALA A 19 12.23 0.86 18.15
CA ALA A 19 11.17 1.76 18.58
C ALA A 19 11.43 3.23 18.18
N GLY A 20 12.69 3.66 18.05
CA GLY A 20 13.04 5.05 17.72
C GLY A 20 12.96 5.45 16.23
N THR A 21 12.34 4.64 15.36
CA THR A 21 12.79 4.58 13.95
C THR A 21 11.75 4.87 12.85
N TYR A 22 10.63 5.51 13.14
CA TYR A 22 9.76 5.98 12.03
C TYR A 22 9.38 7.46 12.12
N LEU A 23 8.78 7.92 13.22
CA LEU A 23 8.53 9.36 13.41
C LEU A 23 9.83 10.18 13.50
N GLN A 24 10.84 9.67 14.19
CA GLN A 24 12.14 10.33 14.33
C GLN A 24 12.97 10.26 13.04
N LEU A 25 12.78 9.20 12.23
CA LEU A 25 13.40 9.04 10.91
C LEU A 25 12.69 9.84 9.79
N MET A 26 11.44 10.27 10.01
CA MET A 26 10.62 11.08 9.10
C MET A 26 10.38 12.51 9.60
N GLY A 27 10.96 12.90 10.75
CA GLY A 27 10.78 14.22 11.34
C GLY A 27 9.32 14.58 11.68
N GLY A 28 8.47 13.59 11.94
CA GLY A 28 7.04 13.78 12.16
C GLY A 28 6.22 14.17 10.92
N SER A 29 6.77 14.04 9.71
CA SER A 29 6.11 14.43 8.46
C SER A 29 5.99 13.27 7.48
N PHE A 30 4.81 13.11 6.88
CA PHE A 30 4.57 12.19 5.77
C PHE A 30 4.65 12.97 4.46
N PRO A 31 5.79 12.94 3.73
CA PRO A 31 5.92 13.67 2.49
C PRO A 31 4.95 13.12 1.45
N GLY A 32 4.45 14.03 0.61
CA GLY A 32 3.62 13.67 -0.53
C GLY A 32 4.34 12.71 -1.47
N LEU A 33 3.56 11.83 -2.10
CA LEU A 33 4.00 10.85 -3.07
C LEU A 33 3.52 11.28 -4.47
N PRO A 34 4.17 12.22 -5.16
CA PRO A 34 3.68 12.72 -6.45
C PRO A 34 3.59 11.61 -7.50
N ASP A 35 4.53 10.66 -7.51
CA ASP A 35 4.53 9.53 -8.44
C ASP A 35 3.27 8.65 -8.32
N THR A 36 2.66 8.58 -7.12
CA THR A 36 1.43 7.79 -6.92
C THR A 36 0.19 8.49 -7.44
N GLU A 37 0.21 9.82 -7.57
CA GLU A 37 -0.87 10.57 -8.24
C GLU A 37 -0.92 10.20 -9.73
N ASP A 38 0.25 10.14 -10.38
CA ASP A 38 0.35 9.74 -11.79
C ASP A 38 -0.09 8.29 -12.00
N GLU A 39 0.32 7.38 -11.10
CA GLU A 39 -0.14 5.99 -11.09
C GLU A 39 -1.67 5.90 -11.01
N ALA A 40 -2.29 6.60 -10.05
CA ALA A 40 -3.74 6.57 -9.87
C ALA A 40 -4.50 7.12 -11.09
N ARG A 41 -4.01 8.23 -11.67
CA ARG A 41 -4.58 8.84 -12.89
C ARG A 41 -4.49 7.89 -14.08
N GLU A 42 -3.38 7.19 -14.23
CA GLU A 42 -3.19 6.20 -15.29
C GLU A 42 -4.13 5.01 -15.12
N ILE A 43 -4.27 4.46 -13.91
CA ILE A 43 -5.21 3.37 -13.63
C ILE A 43 -6.66 3.79 -13.93
N LYS A 44 -7.07 5.02 -13.54
CA LYS A 44 -8.39 5.56 -13.93
C LYS A 44 -8.57 5.55 -15.45
N SER A 45 -7.57 6.02 -16.20
CA SER A 45 -7.59 6.07 -17.66
C SER A 45 -7.67 4.68 -18.28
N ILE A 46 -6.87 3.73 -17.78
CA ILE A 46 -6.89 2.33 -18.20
C ILE A 46 -8.29 1.76 -18.02
N LEU A 47 -8.88 1.90 -16.83
CA LEU A 47 -10.18 1.32 -16.52
C LEU A 47 -11.36 2.07 -17.14
N GLY A 48 -11.15 3.29 -17.66
CA GLY A 48 -12.21 4.13 -18.19
C GLY A 48 -13.25 4.52 -17.14
N ALA A 49 -12.83 4.70 -15.88
CA ALA A 49 -13.75 4.97 -14.78
C ALA A 49 -14.41 6.36 -14.93
N PRO A 50 -15.75 6.46 -14.90
CA PRO A 50 -16.46 7.71 -15.14
C PRO A 50 -16.25 8.71 -14.00
N ASP A 51 -16.09 9.99 -14.31
CA ASP A 51 -15.88 11.03 -13.29
C ASP A 51 -17.04 11.12 -12.28
N ALA A 52 -18.26 10.80 -12.72
CA ALA A 52 -19.44 10.74 -11.85
C ALA A 52 -19.30 9.72 -10.71
N SER A 53 -18.51 8.66 -10.88
CA SER A 53 -18.22 7.70 -9.82
C SER A 53 -17.11 8.19 -8.87
N GLN A 54 -16.66 9.44 -8.96
CA GLN A 54 -15.61 10.02 -8.11
C GLN A 54 -14.38 9.10 -7.92
N PRO A 55 -13.81 8.53 -9.01
CA PRO A 55 -12.84 7.44 -8.93
C PRO A 55 -11.46 7.85 -8.40
N LEU A 56 -11.16 9.16 -8.33
CA LEU A 56 -9.90 9.68 -7.81
C LEU A 56 -10.14 10.49 -6.55
N GLN A 57 -9.52 10.06 -5.47
CA GLN A 57 -9.34 10.83 -4.25
C GLN A 57 -7.84 11.09 -4.13
N LEU A 58 -7.42 12.35 -4.22
CA LEU A 58 -6.01 12.76 -4.25
C LEU A 58 -5.77 13.84 -3.19
N LYS A 59 -4.53 13.93 -2.69
CA LYS A 59 -4.12 14.95 -1.69
C LYS A 59 -5.10 14.96 -0.50
N GLU A 60 -5.67 16.11 -0.15
CA GLU A 60 -6.65 16.27 0.94
C GLU A 60 -7.90 15.39 0.77
N ALA A 61 -8.31 15.12 -0.48
CA ALA A 61 -9.46 14.26 -0.73
C ALA A 61 -9.15 12.79 -0.44
N ALA A 62 -7.89 12.37 -0.55
CA ALA A 62 -7.43 11.04 -0.14
C ALA A 62 -7.29 10.97 1.39
N SER A 63 -8.38 11.15 2.13
CA SER A 63 -8.41 11.22 3.60
C SER A 63 -9.19 10.07 4.23
N ARG A 64 -8.90 9.78 5.51
CA ARG A 64 -9.64 8.78 6.29
C ARG A 64 -11.12 9.15 6.37
N SER A 65 -11.42 10.41 6.63
CA SER A 65 -12.80 10.92 6.67
C SER A 65 -13.57 10.64 5.37
N ASN A 66 -12.94 10.80 4.21
CA ASN A 66 -13.58 10.52 2.92
C ASN A 66 -13.79 9.04 2.68
N VAL A 67 -12.83 8.16 3.04
CA VAL A 67 -13.02 6.71 2.96
C VAL A 67 -14.21 6.27 3.82
N LEU A 68 -14.26 6.72 5.08
CA LEU A 68 -15.36 6.39 5.99
C LEU A 68 -16.70 7.00 5.54
N ARG A 69 -16.68 8.18 4.93
CA ARG A 69 -17.88 8.78 4.31
C ARG A 69 -18.38 7.92 3.16
N PHE A 70 -17.51 7.55 2.21
CA PHE A 70 -17.87 6.69 1.08
C PHE A 70 -18.40 5.33 1.55
N ASN A 71 -17.89 4.80 2.65
CA ASN A 71 -18.43 3.60 3.27
C ASN A 71 -19.87 3.81 3.76
N ARG A 72 -20.12 4.86 4.57
CA ARG A 72 -21.46 5.19 5.09
C ARG A 72 -22.47 5.48 3.99
N GLU A 73 -22.02 6.06 2.88
CA GLU A 73 -22.84 6.34 1.70
C GLU A 73 -23.05 5.12 0.79
N ASN A 74 -22.56 3.92 1.17
CA ASN A 74 -22.60 2.71 0.34
C ASN A 74 -22.02 2.94 -1.06
N LYS A 75 -20.97 3.76 -1.18
CA LYS A 75 -20.24 3.99 -2.44
C LYS A 75 -19.09 3.00 -2.60
N LEU A 76 -18.43 2.63 -1.50
CA LEU A 76 -17.28 1.69 -1.56
C LEU A 76 -17.66 0.34 -2.16
N ASN A 77 -18.87 -0.16 -1.90
CA ASN A 77 -19.38 -1.40 -2.47
C ASN A 77 -19.69 -1.35 -3.99
N GLN A 78 -19.61 -0.17 -4.61
CA GLN A 78 -19.85 0.01 -6.04
C GLN A 78 -18.55 -0.08 -6.85
N TYR A 79 -17.40 -0.01 -6.19
CA TYR A 79 -16.10 -0.12 -6.86
C TYR A 79 -15.65 -1.58 -6.89
N ARG A 80 -15.41 -2.07 -8.11
CA ARG A 80 -14.78 -3.38 -8.34
C ARG A 80 -13.30 -3.36 -8.03
N TYR A 81 -12.65 -2.20 -8.14
CA TYR A 81 -11.21 -2.04 -7.91
C TYR A 81 -10.97 -0.84 -7.00
N LEU A 82 -10.21 -1.05 -5.92
CA LEU A 82 -9.82 -0.01 -4.97
C LEU A 82 -8.30 0.04 -4.87
N VAL A 83 -7.72 1.23 -5.08
CA VAL A 83 -6.28 1.42 -5.05
C VAL A 83 -5.91 2.40 -3.94
N PHE A 84 -5.08 1.96 -3.01
CA PHE A 84 -4.50 2.76 -1.95
C PHE A 84 -3.00 2.93 -2.23
N ALA A 85 -2.62 4.10 -2.73
CA ALA A 85 -1.24 4.44 -3.06
C ALA A 85 -0.68 5.47 -2.07
N CYS A 86 -0.44 5.00 -0.85
CA CYS A 86 -0.20 5.81 0.33
C CYS A 86 0.69 5.07 1.34
N HIS A 87 1.41 5.73 2.24
CA HIS A 87 2.32 5.02 3.15
C HIS A 87 1.60 3.98 4.02
N GLY A 88 2.28 2.87 4.32
CA GLY A 88 1.87 1.92 5.37
C GLY A 88 2.61 2.18 6.67
N ILE A 89 1.97 1.89 7.80
CA ILE A 89 2.55 1.94 9.15
C ILE A 89 2.36 0.60 9.85
N LEU A 90 3.41 0.13 10.53
CA LEU A 90 3.41 -1.03 11.42
C LEU A 90 3.08 -0.63 12.87
N PRO A 91 2.50 -1.54 13.68
CA PRO A 91 2.36 -1.33 15.11
C PRO A 91 3.69 -0.93 15.75
N GLY A 92 3.69 0.15 16.53
CA GLY A 92 4.88 0.63 17.24
C GLY A 92 5.85 1.49 16.42
N GLU A 93 5.62 1.71 15.12
CA GLU A 93 6.37 2.72 14.34
C GLU A 93 5.95 4.15 14.72
N VAL A 94 4.70 4.32 15.16
CA VAL A 94 4.15 5.56 15.68
C VAL A 94 3.63 5.27 17.08
N ASP A 95 4.05 6.06 18.08
CA ASP A 95 3.79 5.82 19.52
C ASP A 95 2.32 5.54 19.87
N PHE A 96 1.38 6.05 19.04
CA PHE A 96 -0.07 5.91 19.24
C PHE A 96 -0.75 4.95 18.27
N VAL A 97 -0.01 4.33 17.34
CA VAL A 97 -0.53 3.36 16.36
C VAL A 97 -0.17 1.96 16.83
N THR A 98 -1.15 1.29 17.44
CA THR A 98 -1.03 -0.05 18.01
C THR A 98 -1.44 -1.17 17.06
N GLN A 99 -1.90 -0.81 15.86
CA GLN A 99 -2.37 -1.71 14.81
C GLN A 99 -1.86 -1.24 13.45
N PRO A 100 -1.70 -2.13 12.45
CA PRO A 100 -1.31 -1.71 11.12
C PRO A 100 -2.28 -0.67 10.53
N ALA A 101 -1.77 0.34 9.83
CA ALA A 101 -2.58 1.42 9.27
C ALA A 101 -2.04 1.91 7.92
N LEU A 102 -2.92 2.50 7.12
CA LEU A 102 -2.57 3.27 5.93
C LEU A 102 -2.59 4.77 6.25
N VAL A 103 -1.57 5.49 5.80
CA VAL A 103 -1.46 6.95 5.98
C VAL A 103 -2.09 7.64 4.81
N LEU A 104 -3.30 8.13 5.02
CA LEU A 104 -3.99 8.99 4.08
C LEU A 104 -3.55 10.45 4.30
N SER A 105 -4.30 11.43 3.80
CA SER A 105 -4.03 12.85 4.07
C SER A 105 -3.84 13.07 5.58
N HIS A 106 -2.63 13.48 5.95
CA HIS A 106 -2.24 13.71 7.34
C HIS A 106 -1.73 15.15 7.51
N PRO A 107 -2.33 15.95 8.41
CA PRO A 107 -3.53 15.64 9.21
C PRO A 107 -4.77 15.44 8.33
N ASP A 108 -5.79 14.77 8.87
CA ASP A 108 -7.08 14.59 8.19
C ASP A 108 -7.76 15.96 8.07
N PRO A 109 -8.14 16.41 6.86
CA PRO A 109 -8.66 17.77 6.67
C PRO A 109 -9.97 18.04 7.40
N SER A 110 -10.79 17.00 7.65
CA SER A 110 -12.11 17.17 8.27
C SER A 110 -12.04 17.16 9.80
N THR A 111 -11.15 16.37 10.39
CA THR A 111 -11.07 16.22 11.85
C THR A 111 -9.88 16.92 12.48
N GLN A 112 -8.90 17.33 11.68
CA GLN A 112 -7.60 17.84 12.14
C GLN A 112 -6.83 16.84 13.04
N GLN A 113 -7.20 15.55 12.97
CA GLN A 113 -6.55 14.45 13.68
C GLN A 113 -5.67 13.63 12.73
N GLY A 114 -5.07 12.54 13.23
CA GLY A 114 -4.26 11.64 12.41
C GLY A 114 -5.06 11.00 11.26
N GLY A 115 -4.58 11.17 10.03
CA GLY A 115 -5.12 10.55 8.82
C GLY A 115 -4.83 9.05 8.66
N PHE A 116 -4.91 8.27 9.74
CA PHE A 116 -4.54 6.86 9.74
C PHE A 116 -5.77 5.97 9.54
N LEU A 117 -5.91 5.36 8.36
CA LEU A 117 -6.92 4.33 8.14
C LEU A 117 -6.43 3.03 8.77
N THR A 118 -6.92 2.76 9.96
CA THR A 118 -6.45 1.64 10.80
C THR A 118 -7.07 0.30 10.38
N MET A 119 -6.47 -0.81 10.80
CA MET A 119 -7.06 -2.15 10.63
C MET A 119 -8.52 -2.22 11.15
N ALA A 120 -8.82 -1.62 12.30
CA ALA A 120 -10.18 -1.53 12.84
C ALA A 120 -11.14 -0.73 11.95
N ASP A 121 -10.67 0.37 11.35
CA ASP A 121 -11.47 1.12 10.37
C ASP A 121 -11.76 0.25 9.14
N VAL A 122 -10.74 -0.46 8.64
CA VAL A 122 -10.85 -1.34 7.47
C VAL A 122 -11.83 -2.48 7.73
N LEU A 123 -11.81 -3.10 8.92
CA LEU A 123 -12.76 -4.15 9.30
C LEU A 123 -14.23 -3.69 9.29
N GLY A 124 -14.48 -2.39 9.47
CA GLY A 124 -15.81 -1.79 9.39
C GLY A 124 -16.25 -1.38 7.98
N LEU A 125 -15.41 -1.57 6.97
CA LEU A 125 -15.76 -1.26 5.59
C LEU A 125 -16.67 -2.33 4.98
N GLN A 126 -17.52 -1.90 4.05
CA GLN A 126 -18.41 -2.75 3.27
C GLN A 126 -17.99 -2.66 1.81
N LEU A 127 -17.21 -3.65 1.37
CA LEU A 127 -16.65 -3.74 0.03
C LEU A 127 -17.36 -4.85 -0.75
N ASN A 128 -17.35 -4.70 -2.07
CA ASN A 128 -17.67 -5.75 -3.03
C ASN A 128 -16.62 -5.69 -4.16
N ALA A 129 -15.35 -5.61 -3.73
CA ALA A 129 -14.23 -5.37 -4.62
C ALA A 129 -13.69 -6.69 -5.14
N ASP A 130 -13.38 -6.74 -6.42
CA ASP A 130 -12.62 -7.83 -7.02
C ASP A 130 -11.17 -7.77 -6.57
N LEU A 131 -10.62 -6.57 -6.47
CA LEU A 131 -9.24 -6.34 -6.07
C LEU A 131 -9.08 -5.05 -5.25
N VAL A 132 -8.38 -5.17 -4.14
CA VAL A 132 -7.76 -4.04 -3.43
C VAL A 132 -6.26 -4.03 -3.75
N THR A 133 -5.72 -2.90 -4.19
CA THR A 133 -4.28 -2.72 -4.40
C THR A 133 -3.71 -1.82 -3.34
N LEU A 134 -2.81 -2.36 -2.52
CA LEU A 134 -2.02 -1.61 -1.56
C LEU A 134 -0.66 -1.30 -2.18
N SER A 135 -0.56 -0.15 -2.85
CA SER A 135 0.70 0.40 -3.40
C SER A 135 1.43 1.20 -2.30
N ALA A 136 1.52 0.62 -1.10
CA ALA A 136 1.80 1.37 0.12
C ALA A 136 3.29 1.53 0.48
N CYS A 137 4.19 1.03 -0.38
CA CYS A 137 5.63 1.06 -0.16
C CYS A 137 6.41 1.64 -1.35
N ASN A 138 5.81 2.55 -2.13
CA ASN A 138 6.53 3.30 -3.17
C ASN A 138 7.47 4.34 -2.54
N THR A 139 8.50 3.89 -1.82
CA THR A 139 9.53 4.77 -1.30
C THR A 139 10.56 4.99 -2.41
N GLY A 140 10.38 6.03 -3.22
CA GLY A 140 11.36 6.50 -4.22
C GLY A 140 12.69 7.00 -3.63
N ARG A 141 13.12 6.54 -2.45
CA ARG A 141 14.33 6.98 -1.73
C ARG A 141 15.17 5.85 -1.10
N GLY A 142 15.02 4.60 -1.55
CA GLY A 142 15.98 3.52 -1.23
C GLY A 142 16.04 3.06 0.23
N LYS A 143 15.07 3.38 1.07
CA LYS A 143 14.98 2.84 2.44
C LYS A 143 14.13 1.58 2.45
N LEU A 144 14.72 0.48 2.93
CA LEU A 144 14.09 -0.84 3.01
C LEU A 144 12.96 -0.81 4.06
N GLN A 145 11.70 -0.64 3.65
CA GLN A 145 10.56 -0.90 4.54
C GLN A 145 10.18 -2.39 4.41
N ARG A 146 10.05 -3.07 5.56
CA ARG A 146 9.59 -4.46 5.61
C ARG A 146 8.06 -4.47 5.53
N GLY A 147 7.50 -5.20 4.56
CA GLY A 147 6.04 -5.34 4.38
C GLY A 147 5.32 -6.20 5.43
N GLU A 148 5.90 -6.41 6.62
CA GLU A 148 5.42 -7.38 7.62
C GLU A 148 4.05 -7.02 8.22
N GLY A 149 3.67 -5.74 8.32
CA GLY A 149 2.35 -5.33 8.83
C GLY A 149 1.25 -5.32 7.78
N VAL A 150 1.59 -5.59 6.51
CA VAL A 150 0.56 -5.68 5.47
C VAL A 150 -0.28 -6.96 5.62
N ILE A 151 0.20 -7.97 6.35
CA ILE A 151 -0.60 -9.19 6.64
C ILE A 151 -1.86 -8.85 7.46
N GLY A 152 -1.76 -7.93 8.42
CA GLY A 152 -2.92 -7.51 9.25
C GLY A 152 -3.97 -6.77 8.44
N LEU A 153 -3.54 -5.81 7.60
CA LEU A 153 -4.44 -5.09 6.69
C LEU A 153 -5.02 -5.98 5.60
N THR A 154 -4.24 -6.92 5.07
CA THR A 154 -4.70 -7.92 4.09
C THR A 154 -5.94 -8.65 4.59
N ARG A 155 -5.88 -9.19 5.81
CA ARG A 155 -7.01 -9.89 6.41
C ARG A 155 -8.21 -8.98 6.65
N ALA A 156 -7.97 -7.74 7.10
CA ALA A 156 -9.04 -6.78 7.32
C ALA A 156 -9.76 -6.40 6.02
N PHE A 157 -9.04 -6.16 4.92
CA PHE A 157 -9.65 -5.88 3.62
C PHE A 157 -10.40 -7.09 3.06
N MET A 158 -9.87 -8.30 3.23
CA MET A 158 -10.58 -9.53 2.84
C MET A 158 -11.88 -9.68 3.64
N PHE A 159 -11.84 -9.46 4.96
CA PHE A 159 -13.03 -9.48 5.81
C PHE A 159 -14.04 -8.41 5.39
N ALA A 160 -13.57 -7.23 4.99
CA ALA A 160 -14.41 -6.14 4.50
C ALA A 160 -15.09 -6.44 3.16
N GLY A 161 -14.71 -7.51 2.44
CA GLY A 161 -15.40 -7.97 1.23
C GLY A 161 -14.61 -7.83 -0.08
N THR A 162 -13.28 -7.75 -0.05
CA THR A 162 -12.47 -7.90 -1.27
C THR A 162 -12.19 -9.37 -1.59
N ARG A 163 -12.29 -9.77 -2.87
CA ARG A 163 -11.96 -11.15 -3.32
C ARG A 163 -10.46 -11.41 -3.34
N ALA A 164 -9.69 -10.41 -3.77
CA ALA A 164 -8.24 -10.46 -3.78
C ALA A 164 -7.62 -9.15 -3.31
N ILE A 165 -6.34 -9.21 -2.95
CA ILE A 165 -5.54 -8.06 -2.59
C ILE A 165 -4.12 -8.19 -3.12
N THR A 166 -3.55 -7.08 -3.60
CA THR A 166 -2.12 -6.99 -3.95
C THR A 166 -1.37 -6.12 -2.95
N VAL A 167 -0.17 -6.56 -2.58
CA VAL A 167 0.73 -5.87 -1.65
C VAL A 167 2.17 -5.94 -2.16
N THR A 168 2.95 -4.90 -1.90
CA THR A 168 4.41 -4.90 -2.01
C THR A 168 5.08 -5.42 -0.75
N LEU A 169 5.89 -6.48 -0.86
CA LEU A 169 6.64 -7.08 0.27
C LEU A 169 7.78 -6.19 0.79
N TRP A 170 8.37 -5.37 -0.07
CA TRP A 170 9.41 -4.41 0.27
C TRP A 170 9.27 -3.15 -0.59
N SER A 171 9.99 -2.10 -0.18
CA SER A 171 10.12 -0.87 -0.94
C SER A 171 10.64 -1.08 -2.34
N VAL A 172 9.91 -0.58 -3.33
CA VAL A 172 10.24 -0.66 -4.75
C VAL A 172 10.58 0.70 -5.33
N GLU A 173 11.39 0.70 -6.38
CA GLU A 173 11.63 1.89 -7.19
C GLU A 173 10.31 2.33 -7.86
N SER A 174 9.98 3.62 -7.79
CA SER A 174 8.66 4.16 -8.18
C SER A 174 8.24 3.74 -9.59
N LYS A 175 9.14 3.79 -10.58
CA LYS A 175 8.80 3.45 -11.97
C LYS A 175 8.54 1.96 -12.15
N SER A 176 9.33 1.10 -11.49
CA SER A 176 9.10 -0.35 -11.50
C SER A 176 7.76 -0.72 -10.87
N ALA A 177 7.40 -0.07 -9.76
CA ALA A 177 6.12 -0.28 -9.09
C ALA A 177 4.96 0.13 -9.99
N LYS A 178 5.02 1.34 -10.55
CA LYS A 178 4.05 1.86 -11.51
C LYS A 178 3.90 0.93 -12.72
N THR A 179 5.02 0.42 -13.25
CA THR A 179 5.02 -0.51 -14.39
C THR A 179 4.26 -1.81 -14.06
N LEU A 180 4.46 -2.38 -12.87
CA LEU A 180 3.75 -3.57 -12.43
C LEU A 180 2.25 -3.33 -12.27
N THR A 181 1.87 -2.27 -11.55
CA THR A 181 0.47 -1.98 -11.24
C THR A 181 -0.29 -1.55 -12.48
N THR A 182 0.22 -0.65 -13.32
CA THR A 182 -0.47 -0.27 -14.56
C THR A 182 -0.51 -1.45 -15.55
N GLY A 183 0.55 -2.26 -15.60
CA GLY A 183 0.57 -3.51 -16.37
C GLY A 183 -0.49 -4.51 -15.91
N LEU A 184 -0.71 -4.67 -14.61
CA LEU A 184 -1.78 -5.47 -14.04
C LEU A 184 -3.15 -4.99 -14.52
N TYR A 185 -3.45 -3.70 -14.39
CA TYR A 185 -4.74 -3.14 -14.80
C TYR A 185 -4.96 -3.16 -16.32
N HIS A 186 -3.91 -3.00 -17.13
CA HIS A 186 -4.00 -3.16 -18.57
C HIS A 186 -4.41 -4.58 -18.96
N ASN A 187 -3.79 -5.58 -18.33
CA ASN A 187 -4.09 -6.98 -18.58
C ASN A 187 -5.51 -7.35 -18.12
N LEU A 188 -5.95 -6.82 -16.97
CA LEU A 188 -7.33 -6.97 -16.49
C LEU A 188 -8.33 -6.38 -17.48
N LYS A 189 -8.05 -5.18 -18.00
CA LYS A 189 -8.88 -4.55 -19.04
C LYS A 189 -8.96 -5.40 -20.31
N SER A 190 -7.89 -6.13 -20.65
CA SER A 190 -7.87 -7.04 -21.80
C SER A 190 -8.62 -8.36 -21.58
N GLY A 191 -9.24 -8.56 -20.40
CA GLY A 191 -10.07 -9.73 -20.11
C GLY A 191 -9.34 -10.91 -19.47
N LYS A 192 -8.07 -10.76 -19.08
CA LYS A 192 -7.35 -11.77 -18.30
C LYS A 192 -7.84 -11.77 -16.86
N ASN A 193 -7.76 -12.92 -16.18
CA ASN A 193 -8.04 -12.96 -14.74
C ASN A 193 -6.91 -12.31 -13.92
N LEU A 194 -7.10 -12.23 -12.61
CA LEU A 194 -6.17 -11.55 -11.69
C LEU A 194 -4.76 -12.16 -11.71
N ALA A 195 -4.66 -13.49 -11.61
CA ALA A 195 -3.39 -14.20 -11.61
C ALA A 195 -2.65 -14.04 -12.95
N GLU A 196 -3.34 -14.22 -14.07
CA GLU A 196 -2.80 -14.05 -15.41
C GLU A 196 -2.34 -12.62 -15.65
N SER A 197 -3.10 -11.64 -15.15
CA SER A 197 -2.79 -10.22 -15.33
C SER A 197 -1.52 -9.81 -14.58
N LEU A 198 -1.37 -10.25 -13.32
CA LEU A 198 -0.14 -10.01 -12.57
C LEU A 198 1.05 -10.76 -13.18
N ARG A 199 0.85 -12.03 -13.58
CA ARG A 199 1.89 -12.83 -14.24
C ARG A 199 2.38 -12.17 -15.52
N ALA A 200 1.47 -11.72 -16.38
CA ALA A 200 1.82 -11.05 -17.63
C ALA A 200 2.59 -9.74 -17.39
N ALA A 201 2.20 -8.95 -16.39
CA ALA A 201 2.93 -7.74 -16.01
C ALA A 201 4.37 -8.05 -15.55
N LYS A 202 4.55 -9.09 -14.72
CA LYS A 202 5.87 -9.53 -14.27
C LYS A 202 6.73 -10.08 -15.41
N LEU A 203 6.17 -10.91 -16.29
CA LEU A 203 6.88 -11.48 -17.43
C LEU A 203 7.40 -10.40 -18.38
N ARG A 204 6.61 -9.34 -18.60
CA ARG A 204 7.04 -8.18 -19.41
C ARG A 204 8.32 -7.53 -18.86
N MET A 205 8.44 -7.43 -17.54
CA MET A 205 9.65 -6.90 -16.89
C MET A 205 10.82 -7.88 -16.98
N ILE A 206 10.57 -9.17 -16.71
CA ILE A 206 11.58 -10.25 -16.81
C ILE A 206 12.17 -10.34 -18.23
N HIS A 207 11.33 -10.16 -19.26
CA HIS A 207 11.74 -10.19 -20.66
C HIS A 207 12.28 -8.84 -21.17
N ARG A 208 12.48 -7.85 -20.29
CA ARG A 208 13.01 -6.51 -20.61
C ARG A 208 12.16 -5.69 -21.59
N GLU A 209 10.91 -6.09 -21.82
CA GLU A 209 9.95 -5.36 -22.67
C GLU A 209 9.44 -4.07 -22.00
N ALA A 210 9.68 -3.91 -20.70
CA ALA A 210 9.38 -2.71 -19.93
C ALA A 210 10.63 -1.86 -19.61
N GLY A 211 11.82 -2.29 -20.02
CA GLY A 211 13.10 -1.63 -19.74
C GLY A 211 14.22 -2.63 -19.46
N GLU A 212 15.46 -2.27 -19.82
CA GLU A 212 16.61 -3.18 -19.78
C GLU A 212 17.03 -3.62 -18.37
N TYR A 213 16.69 -2.85 -17.33
CA TYR A 213 17.13 -3.08 -15.96
C TYR A 213 16.07 -3.75 -15.07
N TYR A 214 14.86 -3.98 -15.57
CA TYR A 214 13.74 -4.48 -14.77
C TYR A 214 13.65 -6.01 -14.68
N ASP A 215 14.60 -6.74 -15.24
CA ASP A 215 14.66 -8.20 -15.18
C ASP A 215 15.08 -8.73 -13.80
N HIS A 216 15.81 -7.92 -13.02
CA HIS A 216 16.22 -8.29 -11.67
C HIS A 216 15.02 -8.44 -10.71
N PRO A 217 14.93 -9.53 -9.90
CA PRO A 217 13.79 -9.80 -9.01
C PRO A 217 13.42 -8.67 -8.05
N PHE A 218 14.39 -7.84 -7.69
CA PHE A 218 14.16 -6.63 -6.89
C PHE A 218 13.02 -5.76 -7.42
N PHE A 219 12.83 -5.69 -8.74
CA PHE A 219 11.84 -4.82 -9.38
C PHE A 219 10.46 -5.45 -9.57
N TRP A 220 10.36 -6.78 -9.77
CA TRP A 220 9.08 -7.44 -10.11
C TRP A 220 8.57 -8.43 -9.06
N ALA A 221 9.45 -9.01 -8.24
CA ALA A 221 9.07 -9.97 -7.21
C ALA A 221 8.24 -9.39 -6.03
N PRO A 222 8.42 -8.13 -5.58
CA PRO A 222 7.76 -7.66 -4.36
C PRO A 222 6.24 -7.56 -4.44
N LEU A 223 5.67 -7.28 -5.62
CA LEU A 223 4.21 -7.21 -5.75
C LEU A 223 3.63 -8.63 -5.73
N VAL A 224 3.01 -9.01 -4.63
CA VAL A 224 2.34 -10.30 -4.47
C VAL A 224 0.83 -10.10 -4.38
N MET A 225 0.09 -11.17 -4.65
CA MET A 225 -1.37 -11.18 -4.64
C MET A 225 -1.86 -12.34 -3.76
N MET A 226 -2.93 -12.10 -3.01
CA MET A 226 -3.57 -13.08 -2.13
C MET A 226 -5.09 -13.04 -2.31
N GLY A 227 -5.76 -14.17 -2.14
CA GLY A 227 -7.23 -14.30 -2.25
C GLY A 227 -7.65 -15.19 -3.42
N ASP A 228 -8.89 -15.02 -3.88
CA ASP A 228 -9.38 -15.66 -5.10
C ASP A 228 -8.87 -14.89 -6.32
N VAL A 229 -7.92 -15.49 -7.03
CA VAL A 229 -7.19 -14.88 -8.15
C VAL A 229 -7.51 -15.51 -9.50
N SER A 230 -8.52 -16.41 -9.53
CA SER A 230 -8.91 -17.19 -10.70
C SER A 230 -9.80 -16.46 -11.70
#